data_AF-A0A9D5JQZ8-F1
#
_entry.id   AF-A0A9D5JQZ8-F1
#
_cell.length_a   1.000
_cell.length_b   1.000
_cell.length_c   1.000
_cell.angle_alpha   90.00
_cell.angle_beta   90.00
_cell.angle_gamma   90.00
#
_symmetry.space_group_name_H-M   'P 1'
#
loop_
_entity.id
_entity.type
_entity.pdbx_description
1 polymer ?
#
loop_
_entity_poly.entity_id
_entity_poly.type
_entity_poly.pdbx_seq_one_letter_code
_entity_poly.pdbx_strand_id
1 'polypeptide(L)'
;MTSKQLLISAAVLSLIITVGAISYTQAAEPLREQHPQISQSDRGAHRGWFAQKFKNRKQMHQTFSAVRHAIEADDYQAWADLMQNRPHDPAWINEQTFNKLKEMHALKLEGDIEGAKKIAEELGIQKFHNRHKALRMFRGVRQAIEKKDYDAWAELMNNHPKYEGAVNEATFNQHLRLHELMRNGAYTEAKALAEELGIKPGKRHQGMWR
;
A
#
# COMPACT_ATOMS: atom_id res chain seq x y z
N MET A 1 -46.96 -47.67 -9.04
CA MET A 1 -47.04 -48.50 -7.81
C MET A 1 -45.81 -48.16 -6.97
N THR A 2 -45.84 -47.53 -5.80
CA THR A 2 -46.91 -47.21 -4.83
C THR A 2 -46.46 -45.99 -4.03
N SER A 3 -47.27 -44.94 -4.06
CA SER A 3 -47.24 -43.83 -3.12
C SER A 3 -47.66 -44.30 -1.73
N LYS A 4 -46.99 -43.83 -0.67
CA LYS A 4 -47.52 -43.86 0.69
C LYS A 4 -47.63 -42.43 1.20
N GLN A 5 -48.85 -41.90 1.08
CA GLN A 5 -49.36 -40.87 1.97
C GLN A 5 -50.09 -41.53 3.15
N LEU A 6 -50.35 -40.70 4.17
CA LEU A 6 -51.29 -40.78 5.31
C LEU A 6 -50.58 -40.77 6.67
N LEU A 7 -51.05 -40.06 7.70
CA LEU A 7 -51.96 -38.91 7.89
C LEU A 7 -51.98 -38.71 9.44
N ILE A 8 -52.15 -37.47 9.88
CA ILE A 8 -52.89 -37.05 11.10
C ILE A 8 -52.33 -37.45 12.47
N SER A 9 -52.02 -36.44 13.29
CA SER A 9 -52.63 -36.27 14.62
C SER A 9 -52.55 -34.81 15.06
N ALA A 10 -53.74 -34.22 15.17
CA ALA A 10 -54.02 -32.91 15.72
C ALA A 10 -54.26 -32.99 17.25
N ALA A 11 -54.38 -31.82 17.87
CA ALA A 11 -54.71 -31.54 19.28
C ALA A 11 -53.44 -31.48 20.18
N VAL A 12 -53.24 -30.48 21.04
CA VAL A 12 -54.21 -29.77 21.87
C VAL A 12 -53.76 -28.32 22.10
N LEU A 13 -54.72 -27.41 21.93
CA LEU A 13 -54.73 -26.05 22.46
C LEU A 13 -54.49 -26.03 23.98
N SER A 14 -53.57 -25.21 24.45
CA SER A 14 -53.70 -24.59 25.77
C SER A 14 -53.11 -23.18 25.76
N LEU A 15 -54.05 -22.24 25.61
CA LEU A 15 -53.93 -20.83 25.90
C LEU A 15 -54.05 -20.67 27.43
N ILE A 16 -52.98 -20.23 28.11
CA ILE A 16 -53.13 -19.48 29.37
C ILE A 16 -52.22 -18.26 29.30
N ILE A 17 -52.89 -17.12 29.22
CA ILE A 17 -52.37 -15.78 29.41
C ILE A 17 -52.17 -15.61 30.92
N THR A 18 -50.94 -15.35 31.36
CA THR A 18 -50.71 -14.67 32.64
C THR A 18 -49.78 -13.50 32.40
N VAL A 19 -50.37 -12.32 32.51
CA VAL A 19 -49.72 -11.01 32.55
C VAL A 19 -48.88 -10.94 33.83
N GLY A 20 -47.58 -10.76 33.67
CA GLY A 20 -46.65 -10.47 34.76
C GLY A 20 -45.69 -9.38 34.30
N ALA A 21 -46.06 -8.12 34.56
CA ALA A 21 -45.17 -6.99 34.40
C ALA A 21 -44.04 -7.08 35.43
N ILE A 22 -42.80 -7.22 34.96
CA ILE A 22 -41.61 -6.87 35.72
C ILE A 22 -40.86 -5.84 34.88
N SER A 23 -41.11 -4.57 35.20
CA SER A 23 -40.25 -3.47 34.80
C SER A 23 -38.97 -3.57 35.60
N TYR A 24 -37.86 -3.95 34.96
CA TYR A 24 -36.53 -3.52 35.38
C TYR A 24 -35.77 -2.99 34.17
N THR A 25 -35.69 -1.67 34.17
CA THR A 25 -34.69 -0.86 33.48
C THR A 25 -33.30 -1.46 33.63
N GLN A 26 -32.71 -1.87 32.52
CA GLN A 26 -31.26 -1.78 32.36
C GLN A 26 -31.00 -1.24 30.97
N ALA A 27 -30.78 0.07 30.92
CA ALA A 27 -30.21 0.71 29.75
C ALA A 27 -28.90 -0.02 29.45
N ALA A 28 -28.87 -0.73 28.33
CA ALA A 28 -27.62 -1.15 27.71
C ALA A 28 -26.89 0.13 27.34
N GLU A 29 -25.98 0.57 28.20
CA GLU A 29 -24.94 1.49 27.79
C GLU A 29 -24.27 0.87 26.55
N PRO A 30 -24.15 1.59 25.42
CA PRO A 30 -23.26 1.13 24.39
C PRO A 30 -21.88 1.03 25.07
N LEU A 31 -21.26 -0.15 24.96
CA LEU A 31 -19.83 -0.36 25.21
C LEU A 31 -19.07 0.73 24.44
N ARG A 32 -18.89 1.87 25.10
CA ARG A 32 -18.08 2.96 24.62
C ARG A 32 -16.68 2.44 24.83
N GLU A 33 -16.17 1.78 23.79
CA GLU A 33 -14.77 1.39 23.69
C GLU A 33 -13.97 2.52 24.29
N GLN A 34 -13.22 2.21 25.35
CA GLN A 34 -12.21 3.09 25.88
C GLN A 34 -11.13 3.19 24.80
N HIS A 35 -11.41 3.98 23.76
CA HIS A 35 -10.36 4.53 22.95
C HIS A 35 -9.42 5.22 23.93
N PRO A 36 -8.12 4.88 23.92
CA PRO A 36 -7.15 5.58 24.74
C PRO A 36 -7.35 7.07 24.45
N GLN A 37 -7.71 7.83 25.48
CA GLN A 37 -7.81 9.28 25.41
C GLN A 37 -6.43 9.77 25.00
N ILE A 38 -6.25 9.99 23.70
CA ILE A 38 -5.04 10.60 23.16
C ILE A 38 -4.92 11.92 23.91
N SER A 39 -3.90 11.99 24.76
CA SER A 39 -3.62 13.12 25.61
C SER A 39 -3.72 14.41 24.80
N GLN A 40 -4.22 15.48 25.41
CA GLN A 40 -4.28 16.79 24.76
C GLN A 40 -2.88 17.23 24.27
N SER A 41 -1.80 16.73 24.90
CA SER A 41 -0.42 16.90 24.46
C SER A 41 -0.09 16.15 23.16
N ASP A 42 -0.63 14.96 22.96
CA ASP A 42 -0.41 14.14 21.75
C ASP A 42 -1.21 14.66 20.54
N ARG A 43 -2.36 15.28 20.79
CA ARG A 43 -3.15 15.96 19.75
C ARG A 43 -2.43 17.19 19.18
N GLY A 44 -1.63 17.89 19.99
CA GLY A 44 -0.80 19.03 19.57
C GLY A 44 0.36 18.62 18.65
N ALA A 45 1.09 17.54 19.03
CA ALA A 45 2.18 17.00 18.23
C ALA A 45 1.72 16.47 16.86
N HIS A 46 0.55 15.82 16.81
CA HIS A 46 0.00 15.30 15.56
C HIS A 46 -0.48 16.42 14.62
N ARG A 47 -1.09 17.51 15.15
CA ARG A 47 -1.44 18.71 14.36
C ARG A 47 -0.20 19.46 13.84
N GLY A 48 0.85 19.58 14.64
CA GLY A 48 2.11 20.20 14.23
C GLY A 48 2.82 19.44 13.11
N TRP A 49 2.87 18.10 13.20
CA TRP A 49 3.44 17.24 12.16
C TRP A 49 2.68 17.33 10.83
N PHE A 50 1.35 17.33 10.86
CA PHE A 50 0.54 17.53 9.65
C PHE A 50 0.75 18.94 9.07
N ALA A 51 0.69 20.00 9.88
CA ALA A 51 0.91 21.36 9.41
C ALA A 51 2.28 21.56 8.76
N GLN A 52 3.35 21.00 9.34
CA GLN A 52 4.70 21.03 8.77
C GLN A 52 4.76 20.25 7.44
N LYS A 53 4.14 19.07 7.38
CA LYS A 53 4.08 18.25 6.17
C LYS A 53 3.30 18.93 5.04
N PHE A 54 2.22 19.65 5.34
CA PHE A 54 1.46 20.43 4.36
C PHE A 54 2.23 21.66 3.88
N LYS A 55 2.93 22.38 4.78
CA LYS A 55 3.84 23.47 4.41
C LYS A 55 4.94 22.97 3.46
N ASN A 56 5.55 21.83 3.78
CA ASN A 56 6.57 21.20 2.93
C ASN A 56 6.01 20.79 1.55
N ARG A 57 4.76 20.29 1.48
CA ARG A 57 4.11 19.97 0.20
C ARG A 57 3.83 21.21 -0.64
N LYS A 58 3.31 22.29 -0.04
CA LYS A 58 3.04 23.54 -0.75
C LYS A 58 4.34 24.14 -1.29
N GLN A 59 5.38 24.18 -0.46
CA GLN A 59 6.72 24.60 -0.86
C GLN A 59 7.22 23.75 -2.02
N MET A 60 7.16 22.41 -1.89
CA MET A 60 7.55 21.48 -2.96
C MET A 60 6.80 21.77 -4.28
N HIS A 61 5.49 21.99 -4.26
CA HIS A 61 4.72 22.35 -5.46
C HIS A 61 5.18 23.67 -6.08
N GLN A 62 5.40 24.70 -5.25
CA GLN A 62 5.91 25.99 -5.73
C GLN A 62 7.30 25.85 -6.35
N THR A 63 8.19 25.06 -5.74
CA THR A 63 9.54 24.86 -6.28
C THR A 63 9.53 24.01 -7.54
N PHE A 64 8.62 23.04 -7.68
CA PHE A 64 8.44 22.32 -8.95
C PHE A 64 7.90 23.24 -10.05
N SER A 65 6.97 24.14 -9.72
CA SER A 65 6.46 25.13 -10.68
C SER A 65 7.57 26.08 -11.14
N ALA A 66 8.38 26.59 -10.22
CA ALA A 66 9.50 27.48 -10.55
C ALA A 66 10.55 26.79 -11.43
N VAL A 67 10.91 25.54 -11.10
CA VAL A 67 11.83 24.74 -11.94
C VAL A 67 11.25 24.52 -13.33
N ARG A 68 9.95 24.20 -13.42
CA ARG A 68 9.27 24.04 -14.70
C ARG A 68 9.30 25.33 -15.53
N HIS A 69 9.01 26.47 -14.92
CA HIS A 69 9.08 27.76 -15.61
C HIS A 69 10.48 28.09 -16.10
N ALA A 70 11.53 27.82 -15.32
CA ALA A 70 12.91 28.02 -15.75
C ALA A 70 13.25 27.15 -16.99
N ILE A 71 12.79 25.89 -17.01
CA ILE A 71 12.94 25.00 -18.17
C ILE A 71 12.17 25.53 -19.39
N GLU A 72 10.92 25.97 -19.20
CA GLU A 72 10.08 26.51 -20.29
C GLU A 72 10.60 27.86 -20.83
N ALA A 73 11.24 28.67 -19.99
CA ALA A 73 11.86 29.94 -20.35
C ALA A 73 13.28 29.81 -20.90
N ASP A 74 13.82 28.58 -20.97
CA ASP A 74 15.22 28.31 -21.34
C ASP A 74 16.25 29.04 -20.45
N ASP A 75 15.93 29.22 -19.17
CA ASP A 75 16.76 29.94 -18.21
C ASP A 75 17.56 28.97 -17.34
N TYR A 76 18.76 28.64 -17.83
CA TYR A 76 19.70 27.76 -17.11
C TYR A 76 20.12 28.33 -15.75
N GLN A 77 20.35 29.64 -15.63
CA GLN A 77 20.84 30.24 -14.39
C GLN A 77 19.75 30.19 -13.31
N ALA A 78 18.51 30.56 -13.65
CA ALA A 78 17.38 30.43 -12.73
C ALA A 78 17.15 28.98 -12.31
N TRP A 79 17.29 28.03 -13.23
CA TRP A 79 17.21 26.61 -12.91
C TRP A 79 18.33 26.17 -11.96
N ALA A 80 19.58 26.58 -12.23
CA ALA A 80 20.74 26.23 -11.43
C ALA A 80 20.61 26.74 -9.99
N ASP A 81 20.20 28.00 -9.81
CA ASP A 81 19.97 28.62 -8.50
C ASP A 81 18.88 27.89 -7.70
N LEU A 82 17.79 27.46 -8.37
CA LEU A 82 16.73 26.67 -7.75
C LEU A 82 17.18 25.27 -7.32
N MET A 83 18.22 24.74 -7.94
CA MET A 83 18.76 23.41 -7.68
C MET A 83 19.85 23.41 -6.62
N GLN A 84 20.71 24.44 -6.55
CA GLN A 84 21.85 24.54 -5.60
C GLN A 84 21.51 24.17 -4.15
N ASN A 85 20.35 24.57 -3.65
CA ASN A 85 19.94 24.35 -2.26
C ASN A 85 19.24 23.01 -1.99
N ARG A 86 19.32 22.05 -2.93
CA ARG A 86 18.63 20.76 -2.81
C ARG A 86 19.59 19.61 -2.51
N PRO A 87 19.11 18.52 -1.87
CA PRO A 87 19.91 17.31 -1.73
C PRO A 87 20.04 16.58 -3.08
N HIS A 88 21.13 16.85 -3.79
CA HIS A 88 21.52 16.21 -5.05
C HIS A 88 23.05 16.26 -5.21
N ASP A 89 23.57 15.57 -6.22
CA ASP A 89 24.99 15.66 -6.58
C ASP A 89 25.26 17.01 -7.25
N PRO A 90 26.18 17.86 -6.75
CA PRO A 90 26.52 19.13 -7.39
C PRO A 90 26.95 18.99 -8.85
N ALA A 91 27.54 17.85 -9.24
CA ALA A 91 27.92 17.58 -10.63
C ALA A 91 26.72 17.51 -11.58
N TRP A 92 25.49 17.39 -11.04
CA TRP A 92 24.25 17.34 -11.81
C TRP A 92 23.77 18.72 -12.27
N ILE A 93 24.20 19.81 -11.62
CA ILE A 93 23.87 21.19 -12.05
C ILE A 93 24.83 21.62 -13.16
N ASN A 94 24.48 21.27 -14.39
CA ASN A 94 25.23 21.68 -15.58
C ASN A 94 24.28 21.83 -16.78
N GLU A 95 24.77 22.48 -17.84
CA GLU A 95 23.98 22.75 -19.05
C GLU A 95 23.52 21.47 -19.77
N GLN A 96 24.32 20.41 -19.74
CA GLN A 96 23.97 19.13 -20.37
C GLN A 96 22.73 18.52 -19.69
N THR A 97 22.69 18.50 -18.36
CA THR A 97 21.52 18.04 -17.60
C THR A 97 20.30 18.91 -17.89
N PHE A 98 20.48 20.23 -17.89
CA PHE A 98 19.40 21.18 -18.17
C PHE A 98 18.79 20.95 -19.56
N ASN A 99 19.62 20.80 -20.59
CA ASN A 99 19.18 20.52 -21.96
C ASN A 99 18.42 19.20 -22.07
N LYS A 100 18.89 18.13 -21.40
CA LYS A 100 18.14 16.86 -21.35
C LYS A 100 16.81 17.00 -20.62
N LEU A 101 16.72 17.82 -19.57
CA LEU A 101 15.44 18.07 -18.89
C LEU A 101 14.46 18.84 -19.77
N LYS A 102 14.93 19.78 -20.59
CA LYS A 102 14.11 20.45 -21.60
C LYS A 102 13.56 19.47 -22.63
N GLU A 103 14.42 18.62 -23.18
CA GLU A 103 14.03 17.58 -24.14
C GLU A 103 12.99 16.63 -23.52
N MET A 104 13.25 16.14 -22.29
CA MET A 104 12.30 15.31 -21.55
C MET A 104 10.96 16.04 -21.31
N HIS A 105 10.96 17.35 -21.06
CA HIS A 105 9.75 18.15 -20.88
C HIS A 105 8.95 18.28 -22.18
N ALA A 106 9.63 18.55 -23.30
CA ALA A 106 9.01 18.60 -24.62
C ALA A 106 8.33 17.28 -24.99
N LEU A 107 9.02 16.15 -24.84
CA LEU A 107 8.48 14.82 -25.09
C LEU A 107 7.22 14.54 -24.24
N LYS A 108 7.21 14.98 -22.98
CA LYS A 108 6.02 14.85 -22.12
C LYS A 108 4.84 15.69 -22.58
N LEU A 109 5.07 16.89 -23.11
CA LEU A 109 4.01 17.74 -23.67
C LEU A 109 3.44 17.14 -24.96
N GLU A 110 4.27 16.47 -25.74
CA GLU A 110 3.89 15.74 -26.95
C GLU A 110 3.21 14.38 -26.66
N GLY A 111 3.25 13.92 -25.40
CA GLY A 111 2.70 12.64 -24.98
C GLY A 111 3.62 11.44 -25.20
N ASP A 112 4.86 11.65 -25.65
CA ASP A 112 5.87 10.61 -25.75
C ASP A 112 6.47 10.28 -24.37
N ILE A 113 5.75 9.42 -23.65
CA ILE A 113 6.15 8.99 -22.31
C ILE A 113 7.38 8.08 -22.34
N GLU A 114 7.57 7.29 -23.40
CA GLU A 114 8.70 6.35 -23.48
C GLU A 114 10.00 7.08 -23.83
N GLY A 115 9.98 8.06 -24.74
CA GLY A 115 11.11 8.93 -25.02
C GLY A 115 11.54 9.71 -23.77
N ALA A 116 10.58 10.34 -23.07
CA ALA A 116 10.86 11.05 -21.83
C ALA A 116 11.42 10.14 -20.72
N LYS A 117 11.00 8.86 -20.70
CA LYS A 117 11.49 7.86 -19.75
C LYS A 117 12.94 7.45 -20.03
N LYS A 118 13.32 7.29 -21.31
CA LYS A 118 14.70 7.02 -21.70
C LYS A 118 15.65 8.13 -21.23
N ILE A 119 15.25 9.39 -21.37
CA ILE A 119 16.06 10.51 -20.87
C ILE A 119 16.14 10.51 -19.34
N ALA A 120 15.04 10.20 -18.65
CA ALA A 120 15.04 10.07 -17.19
C ALA A 120 15.96 8.94 -16.69
N GLU A 121 16.11 7.87 -17.48
CA GLU A 121 17.09 6.78 -17.28
C GLU A 121 18.52 7.28 -17.42
N GLU A 122 18.83 7.95 -18.52
CA GLU A 122 20.16 8.52 -18.77
C GLU A 122 20.59 9.53 -17.70
N LEU A 123 19.64 10.30 -17.16
CA LEU A 123 19.89 11.27 -16.09
C LEU A 123 19.89 10.65 -14.68
N GLY A 124 19.61 9.35 -14.53
CA GLY A 124 19.57 8.67 -13.24
C GLY A 124 18.45 9.15 -12.29
N ILE A 125 17.42 9.83 -12.80
CA ILE A 125 16.30 10.38 -12.01
C ILE A 125 15.28 9.28 -11.63
N GLN A 126 15.59 8.02 -11.93
CA GLN A 126 14.71 6.86 -11.78
C GLN A 126 14.30 6.47 -10.35
N LYS A 127 14.60 7.26 -9.31
CA LYS A 127 14.34 6.92 -7.89
C LYS A 127 12.88 6.52 -7.55
N PHE A 128 11.94 6.65 -8.49
CA PHE A 128 10.53 6.27 -8.32
C PHE A 128 10.04 5.08 -9.17
N HIS A 129 10.80 4.57 -10.15
CA HIS A 129 10.33 3.50 -11.05
C HIS A 129 10.29 2.13 -10.38
N ASN A 130 11.28 1.82 -9.53
CA ASN A 130 11.32 0.54 -8.83
C ASN A 130 10.14 0.35 -7.87
N ARG A 131 9.60 1.44 -7.32
CA ARG A 131 8.45 1.34 -6.41
C ARG A 131 7.19 0.93 -7.16
N HIS A 132 6.91 1.53 -8.32
CA HIS A 132 5.72 1.18 -9.09
C HIS A 132 5.82 -0.24 -9.67
N LYS A 133 7.00 -0.60 -10.20
CA LYS A 133 7.28 -1.97 -10.67
C LYS A 133 7.11 -2.99 -9.53
N ALA A 134 7.69 -2.71 -8.36
CA ALA A 134 7.54 -3.56 -7.17
C ALA A 134 6.07 -3.66 -6.71
N LEU A 135 5.34 -2.54 -6.65
CA LEU A 135 3.92 -2.55 -6.27
C LEU A 135 3.06 -3.36 -7.24
N ARG A 136 3.34 -3.28 -8.55
CA ARG A 136 2.65 -4.07 -9.58
C ARG A 136 2.96 -5.56 -9.41
N MET A 137 4.23 -5.92 -9.21
CA MET A 137 4.64 -7.29 -8.92
C MET A 137 3.96 -7.84 -7.67
N PHE A 138 3.99 -7.13 -6.54
CA PHE A 138 3.35 -7.57 -5.29
C PHE A 138 1.85 -7.78 -5.45
N ARG A 139 1.17 -6.93 -6.25
CA ARG A 139 -0.25 -7.12 -6.58
C ARG A 139 -0.46 -8.40 -7.38
N GLY A 140 0.36 -8.65 -8.40
CA GLY A 140 0.29 -9.87 -9.21
C GLY A 140 0.53 -11.13 -8.37
N VAL A 141 1.58 -11.12 -7.55
CA VAL A 141 1.92 -12.22 -6.63
C VAL A 141 0.74 -12.51 -5.69
N ARG A 142 0.15 -11.48 -5.10
CA ARG A 142 -1.03 -11.64 -4.23
C ARG A 142 -2.21 -12.27 -4.97
N GLN A 143 -2.52 -11.83 -6.19
CA GLN A 143 -3.61 -12.38 -6.98
C GLN A 143 -3.37 -13.85 -7.36
N ALA A 144 -2.14 -14.20 -7.74
CA ALA A 144 -1.77 -15.57 -8.04
C ALA A 144 -1.95 -16.47 -6.81
N ILE A 145 -1.52 -16.00 -5.63
CA ILE A 145 -1.72 -16.69 -4.35
C ILE A 145 -3.21 -16.83 -4.00
N GLU A 146 -4.02 -15.78 -4.14
CA GLU A 146 -5.47 -15.83 -3.88
C GLU A 146 -6.19 -16.81 -4.82
N LYS A 147 -5.71 -16.96 -6.05
CA LYS A 147 -6.23 -17.91 -7.04
C LYS A 147 -5.61 -19.31 -6.97
N LYS A 148 -4.60 -19.52 -6.12
CA LYS A 148 -3.79 -20.75 -6.08
C LYS A 148 -3.15 -21.09 -7.43
N ASP A 149 -2.75 -20.07 -8.17
CA ASP A 149 -2.15 -20.15 -9.50
C ASP A 149 -0.61 -20.17 -9.40
N TYR A 150 -0.04 -21.37 -9.43
CA TYR A 150 1.41 -21.58 -9.32
C TYR A 150 2.17 -20.99 -10.52
N ASP A 151 1.67 -21.19 -11.74
CA ASP A 151 2.37 -20.78 -12.96
C ASP A 151 2.48 -19.25 -13.04
N ALA A 152 1.39 -18.54 -12.77
CA ALA A 152 1.40 -17.07 -12.73
C ALA A 152 2.30 -16.53 -11.61
N TRP A 153 2.36 -17.21 -10.46
CA TRP A 153 3.27 -16.85 -9.38
C TRP A 153 4.73 -17.09 -9.77
N ALA A 154 5.03 -18.24 -10.36
CA ALA A 154 6.38 -18.64 -10.75
C ALA A 154 6.94 -17.70 -11.82
N GLU A 155 6.13 -17.30 -12.81
CA GLU A 155 6.50 -16.30 -13.82
C GLU A 155 6.91 -14.97 -13.18
N LEU A 156 6.13 -14.47 -12.22
CA LEU A 156 6.42 -13.21 -11.54
C LEU A 156 7.69 -13.27 -10.68
N MET A 157 7.93 -14.40 -10.02
CA MET A 157 9.07 -14.59 -9.11
C MET A 157 10.37 -14.84 -9.88
N ASN A 158 10.35 -15.62 -10.95
CA ASN A 158 11.52 -15.87 -11.80
C ASN A 158 11.99 -14.60 -12.53
N ASN A 159 11.09 -13.69 -12.85
CA ASN A 159 11.43 -12.40 -13.46
C ASN A 159 12.08 -11.39 -12.49
N HIS A 160 12.34 -11.79 -11.23
CA HIS A 160 12.91 -10.92 -10.22
C HIS A 160 14.27 -11.46 -9.73
N PRO A 161 15.39 -10.72 -9.90
CA PRO A 161 16.75 -11.22 -9.61
C PRO A 161 16.97 -11.74 -8.19
N LYS A 162 16.19 -11.27 -7.21
CA LYS A 162 16.27 -11.71 -5.81
C LYS A 162 15.75 -13.14 -5.57
N TYR A 163 14.89 -13.66 -6.45
CA TYR A 163 14.16 -14.91 -6.21
C TYR A 163 14.56 -16.03 -7.18
N GLU A 164 15.56 -15.79 -8.02
CA GLU A 164 16.10 -16.78 -8.95
C GLU A 164 16.53 -18.06 -8.20
N GLY A 165 16.05 -19.22 -8.66
CA GLY A 165 16.36 -20.53 -8.07
C GLY A 165 15.57 -20.93 -6.82
N ALA A 166 14.74 -20.04 -6.26
CA ALA A 166 13.88 -20.34 -5.08
C ALA A 166 12.40 -20.58 -5.44
N VAL A 167 12.08 -20.66 -6.74
CA VAL A 167 10.71 -20.78 -7.26
C VAL A 167 10.38 -22.25 -7.50
N ASN A 168 9.61 -22.84 -6.59
CA ASN A 168 9.09 -24.20 -6.73
C ASN A 168 7.76 -24.34 -5.97
N GLU A 169 7.12 -25.50 -6.10
CA GLU A 169 5.81 -25.75 -5.50
C GLU A 169 5.86 -25.70 -3.95
N ALA A 170 6.95 -26.14 -3.33
CA ALA A 170 7.12 -26.06 -1.88
C ALA A 170 7.16 -24.61 -1.40
N THR A 171 7.91 -23.73 -2.07
CA THR A 171 7.97 -22.31 -1.71
C THR A 171 6.67 -21.58 -2.02
N PHE A 172 5.96 -21.96 -3.08
CA PHE A 172 4.60 -21.48 -3.35
C PHE A 172 3.62 -21.83 -2.23
N ASN A 173 3.60 -23.09 -1.78
CA ASN A 173 2.74 -23.56 -0.70
C ASN A 173 3.04 -22.87 0.65
N GLN A 174 4.30 -22.55 0.93
CA GLN A 174 4.66 -21.73 2.09
C GLN A 174 4.10 -20.29 2.00
N HIS A 175 4.10 -19.68 0.81
CA HIS A 175 3.50 -18.36 0.60
C HIS A 175 1.97 -18.39 0.70
N LEU A 176 1.32 -19.47 0.24
CA LEU A 176 -0.11 -19.71 0.44
C LEU A 176 -0.46 -19.77 1.92
N ARG A 177 0.25 -20.61 2.69
CA ARG A 177 0.06 -20.74 4.13
C ARG A 177 0.27 -19.40 4.84
N LEU A 178 1.32 -18.67 4.47
CA LEU A 178 1.58 -17.34 5.02
C LEU A 178 0.41 -16.38 4.76
N HIS A 179 -0.15 -16.38 3.54
CA HIS A 179 -1.29 -15.55 3.20
C HIS A 179 -2.55 -15.91 4.01
N GLU A 180 -2.83 -17.20 4.19
CA GLU A 180 -3.96 -17.68 4.99
C GLU A 180 -3.84 -17.27 6.47
N LEU A 181 -2.66 -17.44 7.07
CA LEU A 181 -2.39 -17.01 8.46
C LEU A 181 -2.60 -15.51 8.63
N MET A 182 -2.11 -14.70 7.67
CA MET A 182 -2.31 -13.25 7.66
C MET A 182 -3.79 -12.85 7.51
N ARG A 183 -4.57 -13.61 6.74
CA ARG A 183 -6.01 -13.37 6.54
C ARG A 183 -6.84 -13.71 7.77
N ASN A 184 -6.45 -14.77 8.48
CA ASN A 184 -7.15 -15.25 9.67
C ASN A 184 -6.69 -14.53 10.96
N GLY A 185 -5.77 -13.56 10.86
CA GLY A 185 -5.26 -12.81 12.00
C GLY A 185 -4.27 -13.58 12.88
N ALA A 186 -3.76 -14.73 12.41
CA ALA A 186 -2.76 -15.54 13.10
C ALA A 186 -1.35 -14.96 12.91
N TYR A 187 -1.14 -13.72 13.37
CA TYR A 187 0.06 -12.93 13.08
C TYR A 187 1.35 -13.51 13.69
N THR A 188 1.26 -14.20 14.83
CA THR A 188 2.40 -14.86 15.48
C THR A 188 2.92 -16.02 14.63
N GLU A 189 2.02 -16.88 14.16
CA GLU A 189 2.36 -18.00 13.26
C GLU A 189 2.83 -17.49 11.90
N ALA A 190 2.15 -16.48 11.35
CA ALA A 190 2.57 -15.84 10.10
C ALA A 190 3.98 -15.26 10.21
N LYS A 191 4.34 -14.68 11.36
CA LYS A 191 5.67 -14.14 11.60
C LYS A 191 6.75 -15.23 11.57
N ALA A 192 6.54 -16.32 12.30
CA ALA A 192 7.49 -17.43 12.34
C ALA A 192 7.76 -17.97 10.92
N LEU A 193 6.69 -18.19 10.15
CA LEU A 193 6.80 -18.64 8.77
C LEU A 193 7.47 -17.61 7.85
N ALA A 194 7.20 -16.31 8.03
CA ALA A 194 7.87 -15.25 7.28
C ALA A 194 9.37 -15.20 7.57
N GLU A 195 9.80 -15.43 8.82
CA GLU A 195 11.20 -15.51 9.21
C GLU A 195 11.90 -16.72 8.60
N GLU A 196 11.25 -17.89 8.59
CA GLU A 196 11.74 -19.09 7.88
C GLU A 196 11.94 -18.84 6.38
N LEU A 197 11.05 -18.07 5.76
CA LEU A 197 11.14 -17.66 4.35
C LEU A 197 12.14 -16.52 4.10
N GLY A 198 12.82 -16.01 5.13
CA GLY A 198 13.73 -14.86 5.03
C GLY A 198 13.02 -13.53 4.71
N ILE A 199 11.71 -13.44 4.90
CA ILE A 199 10.89 -12.25 4.67
C ILE A 199 10.96 -11.36 5.92
N LYS A 200 11.81 -10.34 5.87
CA LYS A 200 11.94 -9.37 6.97
C LYS A 200 10.72 -8.43 7.03
N PRO A 201 10.09 -8.23 8.20
CA PRO A 201 8.98 -7.29 8.33
C PRO A 201 9.46 -5.86 8.07
N GLY A 202 8.70 -5.12 7.24
CA GLY A 202 8.99 -3.73 6.95
C GLY A 202 8.94 -2.85 8.21
N LYS A 203 9.78 -1.81 8.29
CA LYS A 203 9.87 -0.89 9.45
C LYS A 203 8.52 -0.35 9.94
N ARG A 204 7.55 -0.16 9.04
CA ARG A 204 6.21 0.37 9.35
C ARG A 204 5.24 -0.67 9.89
N HIS A 205 5.55 -1.96 9.75
CA HIS A 205 4.69 -3.07 10.17
C HIS A 205 5.21 -3.77 11.42
N GLN A 206 6.38 -3.42 11.95
CA GLN A 206 6.95 -4.07 13.15
C GLN A 206 6.00 -4.11 14.36
N GLY A 207 5.11 -3.13 14.52
CA GLY A 207 4.10 -3.12 15.59
C GLY A 207 2.91 -4.06 15.36
N MET A 208 2.70 -4.53 14.13
CA MET A 208 1.63 -5.46 13.74
C MET A 208 2.05 -6.92 13.94
N TRP A 209 3.35 -7.18 14.13
CA TRP A 209 3.97 -8.49 14.39
C TRP A 209 4.37 -8.69 15.86
N ARG A 210 3.77 -7.89 16.77
CA ARG A 210 3.98 -7.94 18.22
C ARG A 210 2.78 -8.54 18.92
#